data_AF-A0A7S1VI44-F1
#
_entry.id   AF-A0A7S1VI44-F1
#
_cell.length_a   1.000
_cell.length_b   1.000
_cell.length_c   1.000
_cell.angle_alpha   90.00
_cell.angle_beta   90.00
_cell.angle_gamma   90.00
#
_symmetry.space_group_name_H-M   'P 1'
#
loop_
_entity.id
_entity.type
_entity.pdbx_description
1 polymer ?
#
loop_
_entity_poly.entity_id
_entity_poly.type
_entity_poly.pdbx_seq_one_letter_code
_entity_poly.pdbx_strand_id
1 'polypeptide(L)'
;TNHSSWAQHEFRACGDLPFVQTRAWLGVIPIGDELGKEIVREWTTSSIASGDRYTSDSNTWRWMERRRNWKPTYDVNVTEPTAGNYVPYSSALVIADNSTALLLAPDRPRGGASLASGQVETMLHRRLLHDDHLGVSEPLNDTSVVSVTERMVVTTPGDVAGVGRVVGRHQLNPALLLVGPTSPAASTVAQPPPAGSRLASPDWPSSVHLLSLDPRPDGQPGALVRIHSEQQTDAPPLTRDLRLDAALLGDTITFNASSLVLGRKVASVTEMSLTAVAPLADVHRLKWRSSPDAPQRAAASY
;
A
#
# COMPACT_ATOMS: atom_id res chain seq x y z
N THR A 1 10.35 9.60 -26.03
CA THR A 1 10.73 9.43 -24.62
C THR A 1 12.06 10.12 -24.39
N ASN A 2 12.14 11.02 -23.42
CA ASN A 2 13.37 11.76 -23.11
C ASN A 2 14.18 10.92 -22.12
N HIS A 3 15.13 10.13 -22.61
CA HIS A 3 15.98 9.29 -21.77
C HIS A 3 17.31 10.01 -21.53
N SER A 4 17.72 10.16 -20.26
CA SER A 4 19.11 10.51 -19.96
C SER A 4 19.97 9.23 -20.04
N SER A 5 21.29 9.37 -20.04
CA SER A 5 22.21 8.22 -20.03
C SER A 5 22.08 7.32 -18.79
N TRP A 6 21.43 7.81 -17.73
CA TRP A 6 21.31 7.14 -16.44
C TRP A 6 19.85 7.02 -15.95
N ALA A 7 18.85 7.49 -16.71
CA ALA A 7 17.45 7.38 -16.34
C ALA A 7 16.58 7.00 -17.54
N GLN A 8 15.85 5.88 -17.39
CA GLN A 8 14.92 5.39 -18.40
C GLN A 8 13.54 5.16 -17.79
N HIS A 9 12.49 5.34 -18.59
CA HIS A 9 11.10 5.13 -18.20
C HIS A 9 10.34 4.38 -19.31
N GLU A 10 9.64 3.32 -18.94
CA GLU A 10 8.74 2.54 -19.79
C GLU A 10 7.31 2.65 -19.24
N PHE A 11 6.34 2.73 -20.16
CA PHE A 11 4.92 2.62 -19.88
C PHE A 11 4.39 1.40 -20.63
N ARG A 12 3.63 0.55 -19.94
CA ARG A 12 3.05 -0.67 -20.50
C ARG A 12 1.57 -0.73 -20.20
N ALA A 13 0.76 -0.75 -21.25
CA ALA A 13 -0.64 -1.14 -21.18
C ALA A 13 -0.70 -2.68 -21.19
N CYS A 14 -1.13 -3.28 -20.09
CA CYS A 14 -1.13 -4.73 -19.91
C CYS A 14 -2.50 -5.33 -20.28
N GLY A 15 -2.83 -5.37 -21.57
CA GLY A 15 -4.10 -5.96 -22.06
C GLY A 15 -5.33 -5.34 -21.38
N ASP A 16 -6.22 -6.21 -20.89
CA ASP A 16 -7.48 -5.81 -20.22
C ASP A 16 -7.32 -5.49 -18.72
N LEU A 17 -6.09 -5.35 -18.21
CA LEU A 17 -5.88 -4.97 -16.80
C LEU A 17 -6.25 -3.51 -16.55
N PRO A 18 -6.81 -3.17 -15.37
CA PRO A 18 -7.33 -1.84 -15.06
C PRO A 18 -6.23 -0.81 -14.73
N PHE A 19 -4.99 -1.04 -15.16
CA PHE A 19 -3.85 -0.20 -14.85
C PHE A 19 -2.85 -0.14 -16.00
N VAL A 20 -2.15 1.00 -16.09
CA VAL A 20 -0.90 1.14 -16.85
C VAL A 20 0.26 0.86 -15.90
N GLN A 21 1.12 -0.09 -16.26
CA GLN A 21 2.35 -0.30 -15.51
C GLN A 21 3.42 0.67 -15.99
N THR A 22 4.11 1.29 -15.04
CA THR A 22 5.17 2.25 -15.30
C THR A 22 6.44 1.73 -14.63
N ARG A 23 7.56 1.74 -15.35
CA ARG A 23 8.83 1.22 -14.84
C ARG A 23 9.95 2.19 -15.12
N ALA A 24 10.65 2.61 -14.09
CA ALA A 24 11.85 3.42 -14.24
C ALA A 24 13.10 2.61 -13.87
N TRP A 25 14.16 2.77 -14.67
CA TRP A 25 15.50 2.32 -14.36
C TRP A 25 16.35 3.55 -14.12
N LEU A 26 16.89 3.67 -12.91
CA LEU A 26 17.82 4.71 -12.55
C LEU A 26 19.18 4.04 -12.35
N GLY A 27 20.12 4.37 -13.23
CA GLY A 27 21.53 4.11 -13.04
C GLY A 27 22.10 4.94 -11.89
N VAL A 28 23.42 4.91 -11.74
CA VAL A 28 24.10 5.70 -10.72
C VAL A 28 23.78 7.19 -10.91
N ILE A 29 23.12 7.80 -9.92
CA ILE A 29 22.78 9.23 -9.96
C ILE A 29 24.09 10.03 -10.06
N PRO A 30 24.28 10.85 -11.12
CA PRO A 30 25.52 11.57 -11.32
C PRO A 30 25.69 12.69 -10.29
N ILE A 31 26.91 12.85 -9.78
CA ILE A 31 27.30 13.87 -8.79
C ILE A 31 28.52 14.67 -9.25
N GLY A 32 28.82 14.65 -10.56
CA GLY A 32 29.98 15.37 -11.12
C GLY A 32 29.85 16.89 -11.02
N ASP A 33 28.67 17.39 -10.68
CA ASP A 33 28.35 18.77 -10.35
C ASP A 33 28.43 19.06 -8.83
N GLU A 34 28.86 18.10 -8.02
CA GLU A 34 28.95 18.20 -6.55
C GLU A 34 27.59 18.47 -5.88
N LEU A 35 26.48 18.14 -6.55
CA LEU A 35 25.13 18.29 -6.01
C LEU A 35 24.48 16.93 -5.71
N GLY A 36 23.99 16.78 -4.48
CA GLY A 36 23.06 15.71 -4.12
C GLY A 36 21.74 15.85 -4.89
N LYS A 37 21.11 14.73 -5.24
CA LYS A 37 19.88 14.72 -6.05
C LYS A 37 18.85 13.74 -5.49
N GLU A 38 17.61 14.19 -5.50
CA GLU A 38 16.44 13.37 -5.20
C GLU A 38 15.60 13.30 -6.48
N ILE A 39 15.40 12.08 -6.98
CA ILE A 39 14.78 11.85 -8.28
C ILE A 39 13.32 11.53 -8.05
N VAL A 40 12.45 12.37 -8.60
CA VAL A 40 11.00 12.24 -8.49
C VAL A 40 10.38 11.90 -9.84
N ARG A 41 9.21 11.27 -9.79
CA ARG A 41 8.30 11.16 -10.93
C ARG A 41 7.05 11.95 -10.59
N GLU A 42 6.83 13.00 -11.36
CA GLU A 42 5.64 13.83 -11.24
C GLU A 42 4.63 13.47 -12.34
N TRP A 43 3.38 13.36 -11.94
CA TRP A 43 2.22 13.25 -12.81
C TRP A 43 1.43 14.53 -12.71
N THR A 44 1.28 15.24 -13.83
CA THR A 44 0.53 16.48 -13.92
C THR A 44 -0.64 16.29 -14.88
N THR A 45 -1.84 16.65 -14.45
CA THR A 45 -3.06 16.62 -15.26
C THR A 45 -3.93 17.84 -15.00
N SER A 46 -4.53 18.38 -16.05
CA SER A 46 -5.54 19.43 -15.96
C SER A 46 -6.95 18.89 -15.74
N SER A 47 -7.16 17.58 -15.87
CA SER A 47 -8.48 16.94 -15.79
C SER A 47 -8.91 16.56 -14.38
N ILE A 48 -8.05 16.77 -13.36
CA ILE A 48 -8.36 16.47 -11.96
C ILE A 48 -8.13 17.73 -11.13
N ALA A 49 -9.21 18.34 -10.66
CA ALA A 49 -9.17 19.52 -9.80
C ALA A 49 -9.07 19.14 -8.30
N SER A 50 -7.95 18.52 -7.89
CA SER A 50 -7.75 18.01 -6.53
C SER A 50 -7.55 19.08 -5.44
N GLY A 51 -7.25 20.33 -5.83
CA GLY A 51 -7.04 21.44 -4.89
C GLY A 51 -5.80 21.24 -4.02
N ASP A 52 -5.99 21.18 -2.71
CA ASP A 52 -4.94 20.93 -1.70
C ASP A 52 -5.02 19.53 -1.07
N ARG A 53 -5.91 18.66 -1.56
CA ARG A 53 -6.17 17.33 -0.99
C ARG A 53 -5.57 16.21 -1.82
N TYR A 54 -5.10 15.20 -1.11
CA TYR A 54 -4.63 13.93 -1.66
C TYR A 54 -4.77 12.87 -0.57
N THR A 55 -4.69 11.59 -0.94
CA THR A 55 -4.85 10.48 0.00
C THR A 55 -3.64 9.56 -0.08
N SER A 56 -3.15 9.11 1.07
CA SER A 56 -2.12 8.06 1.16
C SER A 56 -2.61 6.92 2.04
N ASP A 57 -2.05 5.73 1.91
CA ASP A 57 -2.26 4.68 2.90
C ASP A 57 -1.45 4.91 4.19
N SER A 58 -1.86 4.21 5.26
CA SER A 58 -1.08 3.97 6.47
C SER A 58 -0.74 2.48 6.52
N ASN A 59 0.51 2.16 6.17
CA ASN A 59 1.06 0.80 6.16
C ASN A 59 0.17 -0.19 5.37
N THR A 60 -0.33 0.20 4.20
CA THR A 60 -1.21 -0.62 3.32
C THR A 60 -2.65 -0.78 3.80
N TRP A 61 -2.99 -0.37 5.02
CA TRP A 61 -4.30 -0.70 5.62
C TRP A 61 -5.32 0.42 5.46
N ARG A 62 -5.05 1.55 6.11
CA ARG A 62 -6.01 2.63 6.30
C ARG A 62 -5.74 3.75 5.30
N TRP A 63 -6.77 4.19 4.61
CA TRP A 63 -6.71 5.42 3.81
C TRP A 63 -6.69 6.63 4.74
N MET A 64 -5.73 7.53 4.50
CA MET A 64 -5.55 8.76 5.25
C MET A 64 -5.61 9.95 4.30
N GLU A 65 -6.56 10.84 4.53
CA GLU A 65 -6.62 12.12 3.86
C GLU A 65 -5.42 12.97 4.29
N ARG A 66 -4.81 13.61 3.31
CA ARG A 66 -3.72 14.56 3.45
C ARG A 66 -4.16 15.89 2.88
N ARG A 67 -3.67 16.96 3.49
CA ARG A 67 -3.90 18.32 3.04
C ARG A 67 -2.58 19.07 3.00
N ARG A 68 -2.24 19.62 1.83
CA ARG A 68 -1.02 20.38 1.61
C ARG A 68 -0.95 21.56 2.58
N ASN A 69 0.21 21.75 3.21
CA ASN A 69 0.49 22.86 4.12
C ASN A 69 -0.45 22.94 5.34
N TRP A 70 -0.95 21.80 5.80
CA TRP A 70 -1.89 21.74 6.92
C TRP A 70 -1.60 20.59 7.88
N LYS A 71 -1.99 20.78 9.14
CA LYS A 71 -1.92 19.77 10.19
C LYS A 71 -3.22 19.78 11.01
N PRO A 72 -3.75 18.61 11.39
CA PRO A 72 -5.01 18.54 12.13
C PRO A 72 -4.91 19.11 13.55
N THR A 73 -3.75 18.95 14.19
CA THR A 73 -3.57 19.13 15.64
C THR A 73 -2.98 20.47 16.06
N TYR A 74 -2.49 21.27 15.12
CA TYR A 74 -1.86 22.56 15.40
C TYR A 74 -1.77 23.42 14.14
N ASP A 75 -1.66 24.73 14.32
CA ASP A 75 -1.38 25.67 13.24
C ASP A 75 0.09 25.53 12.82
N VAL A 76 0.31 25.15 11.56
CA VAL A 76 1.65 24.91 11.03
C VAL A 76 2.23 26.17 10.40
N ASN A 77 3.42 26.58 10.84
CA ASN A 77 4.23 27.54 10.10
C ASN A 77 4.98 26.80 8.98
N VAL A 78 4.65 27.10 7.73
CA VAL A 78 5.16 26.38 6.56
C VAL A 78 6.52 26.95 6.16
N THR A 79 7.60 26.38 6.71
CA THR A 79 8.98 26.72 6.33
C THR A 79 9.49 25.87 5.16
N GLU A 80 9.01 24.63 5.06
CA GLU A 80 9.42 23.64 4.06
C GLU A 80 8.21 23.16 3.23
N PRO A 81 7.79 23.92 2.20
CA PRO A 81 6.55 23.65 1.45
C PRO A 81 6.61 22.38 0.58
N THR A 82 7.80 21.85 0.33
CA THR A 82 7.97 20.55 -0.36
C THR A 82 8.08 19.43 0.66
N ALA A 83 9.16 19.42 1.45
CA ALA A 83 9.45 18.32 2.38
C ALA A 83 8.33 18.11 3.43
N GLY A 84 7.70 19.19 3.91
CA GLY A 84 6.63 19.11 4.91
C GLY A 84 5.32 18.46 4.41
N ASN A 85 5.20 18.23 3.09
CA ASN A 85 4.06 17.60 2.43
C ASN A 85 4.36 16.19 1.90
N TYR A 86 5.63 15.76 1.92
CA TYR A 86 5.94 14.37 1.61
C TYR A 86 5.43 13.45 2.71
N VAL A 87 4.71 12.41 2.32
CA VAL A 87 4.18 11.38 3.22
C VAL A 87 4.59 10.00 2.75
N PRO A 88 4.76 9.03 3.66
CA PRO A 88 4.94 7.64 3.26
C PRO A 88 3.65 7.09 2.66
N TYR A 89 3.80 6.29 1.61
CA TYR A 89 2.75 5.43 1.08
C TYR A 89 3.36 4.08 0.69
N SER A 90 2.66 2.99 0.99
CA SER A 90 3.12 1.61 0.77
C SER A 90 2.26 0.86 -0.24
N SER A 91 1.02 1.28 -0.43
CA SER A 91 0.07 0.61 -1.33
C SER A 91 -0.60 1.55 -2.30
N ALA A 92 -0.82 2.81 -1.93
CA ALA A 92 -1.49 3.76 -2.81
C ALA A 92 -1.33 5.23 -2.41
N LEU A 93 -1.14 6.06 -3.42
CA LEU A 93 -1.19 7.52 -3.36
C LEU A 93 -2.22 8.01 -4.39
N VAL A 94 -3.15 8.87 -3.98
CA VAL A 94 -4.32 9.24 -4.78
C VAL A 94 -4.54 10.74 -4.81
N ILE A 95 -4.83 11.27 -6.00
CA ILE A 95 -5.49 12.57 -6.17
C ILE A 95 -6.84 12.35 -6.85
N ALA A 96 -7.84 13.14 -6.48
CA ALA A 96 -9.19 13.01 -7.03
C ALA A 96 -9.92 14.35 -7.07
N ASP A 97 -10.89 14.45 -7.97
CA ASP A 97 -11.98 15.43 -7.93
C ASP A 97 -13.33 14.70 -7.89
N ASN A 98 -14.44 15.43 -8.04
CA ASN A 98 -15.79 14.84 -7.91
C ASN A 98 -16.14 13.78 -8.98
N SER A 99 -15.35 13.66 -10.04
CA SER A 99 -15.61 12.78 -11.18
C SER A 99 -14.54 11.71 -11.38
N THR A 100 -13.28 12.08 -11.15
CA THR A 100 -12.12 11.30 -11.59
C THR A 100 -11.08 11.22 -10.47
N ALA A 101 -10.48 10.05 -10.34
CA ALA A 101 -9.37 9.78 -9.43
C ALA A 101 -8.19 9.16 -10.19
N LEU A 102 -6.98 9.61 -9.83
CA LEU A 102 -5.72 9.02 -10.25
C LEU A 102 -5.08 8.37 -9.03
N LEU A 103 -4.84 7.05 -9.12
CA LEU A 103 -4.19 6.25 -8.09
C LEU A 103 -2.85 5.72 -8.59
N LEU A 104 -1.84 5.83 -7.74
CA LEU A 104 -0.50 5.29 -7.93
C LEU A 104 -0.23 4.19 -6.89
N ALA A 105 -0.04 2.95 -7.33
CA ALA A 105 0.26 1.81 -6.47
C ALA A 105 1.73 1.39 -6.62
N PRO A 106 2.57 1.53 -5.57
CA PRO A 106 4.00 1.34 -5.69
C PRO A 106 4.41 -0.13 -5.52
N ASP A 107 5.59 -0.50 -6.04
CA ASP A 107 6.21 -1.82 -5.80
C ASP A 107 6.87 -1.96 -4.42
N ARG A 108 7.03 -0.85 -3.69
CA ARG A 108 7.65 -0.75 -2.37
C ARG A 108 7.23 0.55 -1.68
N PRO A 109 7.41 0.68 -0.36
CA PRO A 109 7.17 1.95 0.33
C PRO A 109 8.02 3.10 -0.26
N ARG A 110 7.37 4.24 -0.49
CA ARG A 110 8.00 5.45 -1.03
C ARG A 110 7.46 6.70 -0.33
N GLY A 111 8.18 7.81 -0.49
CA GLY A 111 7.66 9.14 -0.19
C GLY A 111 6.95 9.72 -1.41
N GLY A 112 5.80 10.35 -1.20
CA GLY A 112 5.10 11.07 -2.25
C GLY A 112 4.26 12.23 -1.72
N ALA A 113 3.84 13.11 -2.63
CA ALA A 113 3.11 14.33 -2.29
C ALA A 113 2.21 14.77 -3.45
N SER A 114 1.31 15.72 -3.16
CA SER A 114 0.60 16.53 -4.16
C SER A 114 0.93 18.00 -3.91
N LEU A 115 1.88 18.54 -4.67
CA LEU A 115 2.40 19.90 -4.44
C LEU A 115 1.58 21.00 -5.15
N ALA A 116 0.79 20.66 -6.17
CA ALA A 116 -0.25 21.52 -6.72
C ALA A 116 -1.52 20.72 -7.06
N SER A 117 -2.62 21.43 -7.31
CA SER A 117 -3.86 20.79 -7.79
C SER A 117 -3.59 20.07 -9.12
N GLY A 118 -4.08 18.85 -9.26
CA GLY A 118 -3.86 18.03 -10.46
C GLY A 118 -2.43 17.48 -10.57
N GLN A 119 -1.59 17.65 -9.54
CA GLN A 119 -0.23 17.10 -9.50
C GLN A 119 -0.11 16.06 -8.39
N VAL A 120 0.61 14.98 -8.69
CA VAL A 120 1.04 13.99 -7.69
C VAL A 120 2.43 13.49 -8.06
N GLU A 121 3.30 13.36 -7.08
CA GLU A 121 4.68 12.92 -7.30
C GLU A 121 5.11 11.83 -6.32
N THR A 122 6.08 11.04 -6.77
CA THR A 122 6.71 9.98 -5.99
C THR A 122 8.23 10.05 -6.12
N MET A 123 8.92 9.93 -4.99
CA MET A 123 10.38 9.85 -4.96
C MET A 123 10.84 8.44 -5.33
N LEU A 124 11.66 8.34 -6.37
CA LEU A 124 12.15 7.08 -6.91
C LEU A 124 13.47 6.64 -6.27
N HIS A 125 14.40 7.59 -6.08
CA HIS A 125 15.73 7.36 -5.53
C HIS A 125 16.36 8.68 -5.08
N ARG A 126 17.35 8.63 -4.21
CA ARG A 126 18.10 9.80 -3.74
C ARG A 126 19.56 9.43 -3.50
N ARG A 127 20.45 10.37 -3.85
CA ARG A 127 21.89 10.29 -3.59
C ARG A 127 22.35 11.64 -3.06
N LEU A 128 22.75 11.68 -1.80
CA LEU A 128 23.14 12.87 -1.06
C LEU A 128 24.63 12.85 -0.73
N LEU A 129 25.22 14.04 -0.57
CA LEU A 129 26.65 14.23 -0.36
C LEU A 129 27.00 14.68 1.07
N HIS A 130 25.99 14.91 1.91
CA HIS A 130 26.16 15.34 3.29
C HIS A 130 25.33 14.47 4.24
N ASP A 131 25.87 14.28 5.44
CA ASP A 131 25.18 13.68 6.59
C ASP A 131 24.15 14.67 7.14
N ASP A 132 23.04 14.15 7.64
CA ASP A 132 21.95 14.96 8.22
C ASP A 132 22.13 15.22 9.73
N HIS A 133 23.24 14.73 10.31
CA HIS A 133 23.59 14.86 11.72
C HIS A 133 22.58 14.23 12.69
N LEU A 134 21.86 13.19 12.24
CA LEU A 134 20.91 12.43 13.04
C LEU A 134 21.46 11.11 13.60
N GLY A 135 22.77 10.87 13.45
CA GLY A 135 23.52 9.84 14.19
C GLY A 135 24.18 8.76 13.36
N VAL A 136 23.90 8.66 12.05
CA VAL A 136 24.54 7.68 11.17
C VAL A 136 25.98 8.10 10.82
N SER A 137 26.26 9.41 10.74
CA SER A 137 27.59 9.98 10.42
C SER A 137 28.09 9.63 9.02
N GLU A 138 27.18 9.36 8.10
CA GLU A 138 27.49 9.04 6.70
C GLU A 138 26.44 9.72 5.80
N PRO A 139 26.86 10.33 4.68
CA PRO A 139 25.90 10.81 3.69
C PRO A 139 25.17 9.62 3.04
N LEU A 140 23.91 9.82 2.65
CA LEU A 140 23.17 8.84 1.84
C LEU A 140 23.68 8.81 0.39
N ASN A 141 24.92 8.36 0.19
CA ASN A 141 25.62 8.35 -1.10
C ASN A 141 25.45 7.00 -1.83
N ASP A 142 24.20 6.56 -2.00
CA ASP A 142 23.89 5.28 -2.64
C ASP A 142 24.23 5.31 -4.14
N THR A 143 25.06 4.35 -4.58
CA THR A 143 25.47 4.16 -5.98
C THR A 143 24.77 2.99 -6.66
N SER A 144 23.72 2.44 -6.04
CA SER A 144 22.98 1.33 -6.59
C SER A 144 22.22 1.71 -7.85
N VAL A 145 22.12 0.77 -8.79
CA VAL A 145 21.19 0.87 -9.91
C VAL A 145 19.84 0.35 -9.43
N VAL A 146 18.79 1.17 -9.55
CA VAL A 146 17.45 0.80 -9.07
C VAL A 146 16.46 0.67 -10.22
N SER A 147 15.63 -0.37 -10.15
CA SER A 147 14.47 -0.55 -11.02
C SER A 147 13.22 -0.47 -10.18
N VAL A 148 12.38 0.51 -10.45
CA VAL A 148 11.16 0.79 -9.68
C VAL A 148 9.93 0.66 -10.57
N THR A 149 8.94 -0.09 -10.08
CA THR A 149 7.65 -0.26 -10.77
C THR A 149 6.54 0.45 -10.00
N GLU A 150 5.56 0.97 -10.74
CA GLU A 150 4.34 1.56 -10.20
C GLU A 150 3.18 1.27 -11.15
N ARG A 151 2.02 0.95 -10.60
CA ARG A 151 0.78 0.80 -11.36
C ARG A 151 -0.04 2.07 -11.23
N MET A 152 -0.42 2.63 -12.37
CA MET A 152 -1.25 3.83 -12.47
C MET A 152 -2.67 3.44 -12.88
N VAL A 153 -3.66 3.90 -12.12
CA VAL A 153 -5.08 3.65 -12.35
C VAL A 153 -5.80 4.99 -12.46
N VAL A 154 -6.64 5.14 -13.50
CA VAL A 154 -7.62 6.23 -13.59
C VAL A 154 -9.00 5.61 -13.39
N THR A 155 -9.75 6.10 -12.42
CA THR A 155 -11.05 5.52 -12.02
C THR A 155 -11.96 6.61 -11.43
N THR A 156 -13.14 6.24 -10.93
CA THR A 156 -14.03 7.16 -10.22
C THR A 156 -13.67 7.21 -8.73
N PRO A 157 -13.95 8.31 -8.00
CA PRO A 157 -13.72 8.36 -6.56
C PRO A 157 -14.40 7.23 -5.78
N GLY A 158 -15.59 6.78 -6.18
CA GLY A 158 -16.30 5.67 -5.53
C GLY A 158 -15.55 4.34 -5.61
N ASP A 159 -14.84 4.11 -6.71
CA ASP A 159 -14.16 2.83 -7.01
C ASP A 159 -12.74 2.73 -6.44
N VAL A 160 -12.14 3.85 -6.02
CA VAL A 160 -10.72 3.91 -5.59
C VAL A 160 -10.39 2.91 -4.50
N ALA A 161 -11.22 2.70 -3.48
CA ALA A 161 -10.87 1.73 -2.45
C ALA A 161 -10.87 0.31 -3.00
N GLY A 162 -11.89 -0.07 -3.78
CA GLY A 162 -11.99 -1.41 -4.36
C GLY A 162 -10.82 -1.68 -5.31
N VAL A 163 -10.65 -0.83 -6.32
CA VAL A 163 -9.59 -0.99 -7.33
C VAL A 163 -8.20 -0.82 -6.71
N GLY A 164 -8.02 0.20 -5.87
CA GLY A 164 -6.74 0.51 -5.24
C GLY A 164 -6.22 -0.62 -4.35
N ARG A 165 -7.10 -1.27 -3.60
CA ARG A 165 -6.73 -2.41 -2.75
C ARG A 165 -6.34 -3.62 -3.57
N VAL A 166 -7.14 -3.95 -4.59
CA VAL A 166 -6.85 -5.06 -5.50
C VAL A 166 -5.52 -4.83 -6.22
N VAL A 167 -5.34 -3.66 -6.85
CA VAL A 167 -4.14 -3.33 -7.63
C VAL A 167 -2.89 -3.25 -6.76
N GLY A 168 -2.98 -2.58 -5.60
CA GLY A 168 -1.87 -2.48 -4.63
C GLY A 168 -1.50 -3.84 -4.05
N ARG A 169 -2.49 -4.65 -3.66
CA ARG A 169 -2.25 -6.01 -3.16
C ARG A 169 -1.57 -6.90 -4.18
N HIS A 170 -2.05 -6.91 -5.43
CA HIS A 170 -1.43 -7.70 -6.50
C HIS A 170 -0.05 -7.19 -6.90
N GLN A 171 0.29 -5.95 -6.56
CA GLN A 171 1.63 -5.41 -6.78
C GLN A 171 2.58 -5.90 -5.68
N LEU A 172 2.11 -5.93 -4.43
CA LEU A 172 2.90 -6.36 -3.26
C LEU A 172 2.95 -7.90 -3.07
N ASN A 173 1.95 -8.62 -3.58
CA ASN A 173 1.81 -10.07 -3.48
C ASN A 173 1.63 -10.68 -4.90
N PRO A 174 2.67 -10.64 -5.74
CA PRO A 174 2.60 -11.21 -7.08
C PRO A 174 2.54 -12.75 -7.05
N ALA A 175 2.05 -13.34 -8.15
CA ALA A 175 2.08 -14.79 -8.31
C ALA A 175 3.52 -15.32 -8.30
N LEU A 176 3.74 -16.43 -7.58
CA LEU A 176 5.04 -17.10 -7.56
C LEU A 176 5.19 -18.00 -8.79
N LEU A 177 6.17 -17.70 -9.63
CA LEU A 177 6.56 -18.56 -10.75
C LEU A 177 7.64 -19.55 -10.28
N LEU A 178 7.33 -20.84 -10.35
CA LEU A 178 8.28 -21.93 -10.04
C LEU A 178 8.74 -22.60 -11.33
N VAL A 179 10.05 -22.71 -11.52
CA VAL A 179 10.68 -23.37 -12.67
C VAL A 179 11.65 -24.44 -12.15
N GLY A 180 11.63 -25.63 -12.74
CA GLY A 180 12.49 -26.75 -12.33
C GLY A 180 12.91 -27.61 -13.52
N PRO A 181 14.02 -28.36 -13.40
CA PRO A 181 14.51 -29.22 -14.47
C PRO A 181 13.50 -30.35 -14.73
N THR A 182 13.19 -30.59 -16.01
CA THR A 182 12.38 -31.73 -16.44
C THR A 182 13.29 -32.82 -17.01
N SER A 183 13.17 -34.06 -16.55
CA SER A 183 13.82 -35.19 -17.21
C SER A 183 13.02 -35.58 -18.47
N PRO A 184 13.66 -35.79 -19.63
CA PRO A 184 12.96 -36.24 -20.84
C PRO A 184 12.27 -37.61 -20.70
N ALA A 185 12.66 -38.42 -19.69
CA ALA A 185 12.00 -39.68 -19.36
C ALA A 185 10.76 -39.51 -18.45
N ALA A 186 10.56 -38.33 -17.89
CA ALA A 186 9.33 -37.98 -17.18
C ALA A 186 8.36 -37.39 -18.21
N SER A 187 7.58 -38.26 -18.87
CA SER A 187 6.31 -37.88 -19.50
C SER A 187 5.27 -37.45 -18.45
N THR A 188 5.68 -36.70 -17.44
CA THR A 188 4.78 -35.98 -16.57
C THR A 188 4.31 -34.76 -17.35
N VAL A 189 3.32 -34.97 -18.23
CA VAL A 189 2.20 -34.03 -18.32
C VAL A 189 1.99 -33.54 -16.91
N ALA A 190 2.16 -32.24 -16.68
CA ALA A 190 2.07 -31.62 -15.36
C ALA A 190 0.88 -32.24 -14.63
N GLN A 191 1.15 -33.23 -13.76
CA GLN A 191 0.10 -33.86 -13.00
C GLN A 191 -0.48 -32.69 -12.22
N PRO A 192 -1.77 -32.36 -12.39
CA PRO A 192 -2.36 -31.25 -11.67
C PRO A 192 -1.97 -31.46 -10.21
N PRO A 193 -1.49 -30.41 -9.52
CA PRO A 193 -1.01 -30.57 -8.16
C PRO A 193 -2.12 -31.28 -7.37
N PRO A 194 -1.78 -32.27 -6.52
CA PRO A 194 -2.74 -33.22 -5.96
C PRO A 194 -3.96 -32.48 -5.41
N ALA A 195 -5.17 -33.03 -5.56
CA ALA A 195 -6.43 -32.32 -5.32
C ALA A 195 -6.55 -31.61 -3.94
N GLY A 196 -5.74 -32.01 -2.95
CA GLY A 196 -5.60 -31.36 -1.64
C GLY A 196 -4.56 -30.23 -1.55
N SER A 197 -4.00 -29.75 -2.66
CA SER A 197 -3.08 -28.60 -2.72
C SER A 197 -3.77 -27.27 -3.00
N ARG A 198 -5.04 -27.33 -3.40
CA ARG A 198 -5.90 -26.16 -3.61
C ARG A 198 -6.68 -25.94 -2.33
N LEU A 199 -6.64 -24.73 -1.77
CA LEU A 199 -7.68 -24.30 -0.83
C LEU A 199 -9.00 -24.64 -1.53
N ALA A 200 -9.83 -25.48 -0.90
CA ALA A 200 -11.08 -25.94 -1.50
C ALA A 200 -11.84 -24.69 -1.93
N SER A 201 -11.92 -24.45 -3.25
CA SER A 201 -12.20 -23.14 -3.86
C SER A 201 -13.21 -22.39 -3.03
N PRO A 202 -12.77 -21.45 -2.19
CA PRO A 202 -13.71 -20.85 -1.29
C PRO A 202 -14.20 -19.59 -1.99
N ASP A 203 -15.51 -19.40 -2.00
CA ASP A 203 -16.16 -18.14 -2.41
C ASP A 203 -15.73 -17.03 -1.45
N TRP A 204 -14.44 -16.66 -1.47
CA TRP A 204 -13.89 -15.61 -0.63
C TRP A 204 -14.37 -14.29 -1.19
N PRO A 205 -15.02 -13.46 -0.37
CA PRO A 205 -15.34 -12.12 -0.81
C PRO A 205 -14.06 -11.40 -1.21
N SER A 206 -14.12 -10.63 -2.29
CA SER A 206 -12.97 -9.90 -2.83
C SER A 206 -12.33 -8.94 -1.81
N SER A 207 -13.12 -8.52 -0.82
CA SER A 207 -12.73 -7.71 0.33
C SER A 207 -12.03 -8.47 1.45
N VAL A 208 -11.89 -9.79 1.40
CA VAL A 208 -11.19 -10.57 2.43
C VAL A 208 -9.83 -11.02 1.91
N HIS A 209 -8.82 -10.87 2.76
CA HIS A 209 -7.46 -11.31 2.49
C HIS A 209 -6.93 -12.23 3.58
N LEU A 210 -6.36 -13.36 3.17
CA LEU A 210 -5.60 -14.25 4.05
C LEU A 210 -4.20 -13.65 4.25
N LEU A 211 -3.93 -13.12 5.44
CA LEU A 211 -2.66 -12.49 5.77
C LEU A 211 -1.56 -13.49 6.12
N SER A 212 -1.91 -14.49 6.93
CA SER A 212 -0.97 -15.54 7.28
C SER A 212 -1.70 -16.84 7.55
N LEU A 213 -1.03 -17.94 7.21
CA LEU A 213 -1.42 -19.30 7.51
C LEU A 213 -0.16 -20.02 7.96
N ASP A 214 0.01 -20.09 9.28
CA ASP A 214 1.23 -20.59 9.91
C ASP A 214 0.93 -21.88 10.68
N PRO A 215 1.83 -22.87 10.69
CA PRO A 215 1.72 -23.96 11.66
C PRO A 215 1.78 -23.38 13.08
N ARG A 216 1.20 -24.10 14.04
CA ARG A 216 1.27 -23.63 15.44
C ARG A 216 2.73 -23.53 15.90
N PRO A 217 3.11 -22.46 16.62
CA PRO A 217 4.46 -22.33 17.17
C PRO A 217 4.86 -23.44 18.15
N ASP A 218 3.89 -24.06 18.82
CA ASP A 218 4.10 -25.14 19.79
C ASP A 218 4.26 -26.53 19.15
N GLY A 219 4.22 -26.62 17.81
CA GLY A 219 4.33 -27.87 17.06
C GLY A 219 3.12 -28.79 17.18
N GLN A 220 2.06 -28.39 17.91
CA GLN A 220 0.84 -29.17 18.04
C GLN A 220 0.04 -29.15 16.73
N PRO A 221 -0.81 -30.15 16.47
CA PRO A 221 -1.71 -30.14 15.33
C PRO A 221 -2.59 -28.89 15.30
N GLY A 222 -2.49 -28.11 14.23
CA GLY A 222 -3.31 -26.93 14.00
C GLY A 222 -2.55 -25.87 13.19
N ALA A 223 -3.21 -24.75 12.95
CA ALA A 223 -2.63 -23.60 12.29
C ALA A 223 -3.10 -22.30 12.95
N LEU A 224 -2.23 -21.29 12.95
CA LEU A 224 -2.60 -19.91 13.20
C LEU A 224 -3.02 -19.28 11.87
N VAL A 225 -4.23 -18.73 11.84
CA VAL A 225 -4.77 -18.08 10.65
C VAL A 225 -5.04 -16.62 10.97
N ARG A 226 -4.52 -15.71 10.14
CA ARG A 226 -4.85 -14.28 10.19
C ARG A 226 -5.58 -13.88 8.93
N ILE A 227 -6.73 -13.27 9.11
CA ILE A 227 -7.60 -12.82 8.02
C ILE A 227 -7.91 -11.35 8.26
N HIS A 228 -7.96 -10.59 7.18
CA HIS A 228 -8.24 -9.16 7.19
C HIS A 228 -9.38 -8.85 6.22
N SER A 229 -10.32 -8.02 6.68
CA SER A 229 -11.26 -7.35 5.79
C SER A 229 -10.63 -6.05 5.31
N GLU A 230 -10.51 -5.91 4.00
CA GLU A 230 -10.03 -4.71 3.35
C GLU A 230 -11.12 -3.64 3.23
N GLN A 231 -12.30 -3.85 3.79
CA GLN A 231 -13.31 -2.80 3.89
C GLN A 231 -12.90 -1.77 4.93
N GLN A 232 -13.04 -0.48 4.59
CA GLN A 232 -12.86 0.60 5.55
C GLN A 232 -14.16 1.38 5.69
N THR A 233 -14.88 1.11 6.77
CA THR A 233 -16.20 1.70 7.07
C THR A 233 -16.14 3.20 7.40
N ASP A 234 -14.95 3.69 7.74
CA ASP A 234 -14.69 5.06 8.17
C ASP A 234 -13.71 5.80 7.25
N ALA A 235 -13.60 5.38 5.99
CA ALA A 235 -12.64 5.97 5.08
C ALA A 235 -12.94 7.46 4.86
N PRO A 236 -11.93 8.33 4.97
CA PRO A 236 -12.14 9.75 4.71
C PRO A 236 -12.61 9.93 3.27
N PRO A 237 -13.49 10.91 3.02
CA PRO A 237 -13.97 11.15 1.67
C PRO A 237 -12.80 11.57 0.78
N LEU A 238 -12.75 11.06 -0.46
CA LEU A 238 -11.67 11.38 -1.39
C LEU A 238 -11.79 12.79 -1.94
N THR A 239 -13.00 13.34 -1.90
CA THR A 239 -13.31 14.74 -2.21
C THR A 239 -14.14 15.33 -1.07
N ARG A 240 -14.46 16.63 -1.14
CA ARG A 240 -15.34 17.24 -0.13
C ARG A 240 -16.75 16.61 -0.09
N ASP A 241 -17.18 16.01 -1.20
CA ASP A 241 -18.56 15.59 -1.44
C ASP A 241 -18.73 14.08 -1.61
N LEU A 242 -17.66 13.31 -1.82
CA LEU A 242 -17.70 11.86 -2.03
C LEU A 242 -17.02 11.06 -0.92
N ARG A 243 -17.83 10.35 -0.12
CA ARG A 243 -17.36 9.27 0.75
C ARG A 243 -17.18 8.00 -0.07
N LEU A 244 -16.17 7.21 0.31
CA LEU A 244 -16.01 5.85 -0.21
C LEU A 244 -17.28 5.04 0.04
N ASP A 245 -17.69 4.30 -0.99
CA ASP A 245 -19.07 3.83 -1.16
C ASP A 245 -19.52 2.92 0.00
N ALA A 246 -20.64 3.28 0.63
CA ALA A 246 -21.23 2.53 1.75
C ALA A 246 -21.71 1.14 1.33
N ALA A 247 -21.87 0.89 0.03
CA ALA A 247 -22.27 -0.41 -0.52
C ALA A 247 -21.21 -1.52 -0.32
N LEU A 248 -19.95 -1.15 -0.05
CA LEU A 248 -18.91 -2.10 0.38
C LEU A 248 -18.83 -2.20 1.91
N LEU A 249 -19.64 -1.45 2.67
CA LEU A 249 -19.45 -1.18 4.10
C LEU A 249 -20.74 -1.51 4.85
N GLY A 250 -21.13 -2.78 4.89
CA GLY A 250 -22.38 -3.14 5.58
C GLY A 250 -22.65 -4.63 5.77
N ASP A 251 -22.15 -5.47 4.88
CA ASP A 251 -22.49 -6.90 4.95
C ASP A 251 -21.53 -7.65 5.89
N THR A 252 -22.10 -8.38 6.84
CA THR A 252 -21.34 -9.31 7.67
C THR A 252 -20.74 -10.37 6.76
N ILE A 253 -19.42 -10.33 6.59
CA ILE A 253 -18.71 -11.35 5.81
C ILE A 253 -18.65 -12.64 6.62
N THR A 254 -19.35 -13.67 6.14
CA THR A 254 -19.33 -15.00 6.74
C THR A 254 -18.55 -15.94 5.82
N PHE A 255 -17.57 -16.67 6.36
CA PHE A 255 -16.86 -17.70 5.62
C PHE A 255 -16.69 -18.95 6.48
N ASN A 256 -16.63 -20.12 5.83
CA ASN A 256 -16.47 -21.39 6.52
C ASN A 256 -14.99 -21.65 6.83
N ALA A 257 -14.59 -21.60 8.11
CA ALA A 257 -13.21 -21.87 8.52
C ALA A 257 -12.68 -23.25 8.10
N SER A 258 -13.57 -24.22 7.81
CA SER A 258 -13.17 -25.54 7.27
C SER A 258 -12.58 -25.45 5.87
N SER A 259 -12.85 -24.38 5.11
CA SER A 259 -12.26 -24.17 3.78
C SER A 259 -10.78 -23.75 3.83
N LEU A 260 -10.29 -23.30 4.98
CA LEU A 260 -8.91 -22.86 5.18
C LEU A 260 -7.93 -24.03 5.33
N VAL A 261 -8.42 -25.19 5.76
CA VAL A 261 -7.57 -26.33 6.12
C VAL A 261 -7.79 -27.44 5.10
N LEU A 262 -6.90 -27.49 4.10
CA LEU A 262 -6.87 -28.41 2.96
C LEU A 262 -7.29 -29.85 3.31
N GLY A 263 -8.55 -30.22 3.02
CA GLY A 263 -9.04 -31.59 3.16
C GLY A 263 -9.03 -32.16 4.59
N ARG A 264 -8.93 -31.31 5.63
CA ARG A 264 -8.94 -31.74 7.04
C ARG A 264 -10.18 -31.22 7.75
N LYS A 265 -10.76 -32.06 8.60
CA LYS A 265 -11.86 -31.67 9.48
C LYS A 265 -11.33 -30.75 10.58
N VAL A 266 -11.88 -29.55 10.68
CA VAL A 266 -11.58 -28.62 11.78
C VAL A 266 -12.28 -29.11 13.04
N ALA A 267 -11.51 -29.42 14.08
CA ALA A 267 -12.04 -29.91 15.36
C ALA A 267 -12.56 -28.77 16.24
N SER A 268 -11.86 -27.64 16.27
CA SER A 268 -12.26 -26.43 17.00
C SER A 268 -11.60 -25.20 16.38
N VAL A 269 -12.17 -24.03 16.68
CA VAL A 269 -11.61 -22.72 16.35
C VAL A 269 -11.63 -21.90 17.64
N THR A 270 -10.55 -21.16 17.89
CA THR A 270 -10.45 -20.25 19.03
C THR A 270 -9.97 -18.91 18.52
N GLU A 271 -10.75 -17.86 18.78
CA GLU A 271 -10.35 -16.50 18.45
C GLU A 271 -9.31 -16.02 19.46
N MET A 272 -8.22 -15.46 18.95
CA MET A 272 -7.06 -15.05 19.74
C MET A 272 -6.80 -13.55 19.53
N SER A 273 -6.04 -12.95 20.43
CA SER A 273 -5.35 -11.67 20.18
C SER A 273 -4.51 -11.72 18.89
N LEU A 274 -4.19 -10.55 18.31
CA LEU A 274 -3.47 -10.45 17.02
C LEU A 274 -2.12 -11.20 17.00
N THR A 275 -1.41 -11.20 18.13
CA THR A 275 -0.13 -11.90 18.33
C THR A 275 -0.31 -13.35 18.79
N ALA A 276 -1.55 -13.82 18.95
CA ALA A 276 -1.92 -15.16 19.40
C ALA A 276 -1.41 -15.55 20.81
N VAL A 277 -1.13 -14.56 21.67
CA VAL A 277 -0.62 -14.80 23.03
C VAL A 277 -1.70 -15.10 24.06
N ALA A 278 -2.94 -14.74 23.77
CA ALA A 278 -4.10 -14.94 24.65
C ALA A 278 -5.39 -15.10 23.82
N PRO A 279 -6.38 -15.90 24.29
CA PRO A 279 -7.74 -15.92 23.75
C PRO A 279 -8.36 -14.52 23.77
N LEU A 280 -9.15 -14.17 22.75
CA LEU A 280 -9.77 -12.85 22.69
C LEU A 280 -10.74 -12.60 23.86
N ALA A 281 -11.40 -13.66 24.34
CA ALA A 281 -12.29 -13.61 25.50
C ALA A 281 -11.60 -13.10 26.78
N ASP A 282 -10.28 -13.27 26.88
CA ASP A 282 -9.47 -12.86 28.03
C ASP A 282 -8.86 -11.46 27.85
N VAL A 283 -9.09 -10.81 26.70
CA VAL A 283 -8.56 -9.47 26.40
C VAL A 283 -9.52 -8.39 26.95
N HIS A 284 -9.09 -7.72 28.02
CA HIS A 284 -9.85 -6.63 28.63
C HIS A 284 -9.29 -5.26 28.23
N ARG A 285 -10.13 -4.39 27.65
CA ARG A 285 -9.75 -3.01 27.30
C ARG A 285 -9.88 -2.08 28.50
N LEU A 286 -8.86 -1.24 28.70
CA LEU A 286 -8.96 -0.12 29.64
C LEU A 286 -10.06 0.85 29.20
N LYS A 287 -10.81 1.37 30.17
CA LYS A 287 -11.84 2.39 29.95
C LYS A 287 -11.27 3.76 30.30
N TRP A 288 -11.04 4.58 29.29
CA TRP A 288 -10.51 5.93 29.44
C TRP A 288 -11.65 6.95 29.46
N ARG A 289 -11.49 8.04 30.23
CA ARG A 289 -12.33 9.23 30.10
C ARG A 289 -11.75 10.11 29.00
N SER A 290 -12.35 10.09 27.83
CA SER A 290 -12.03 11.05 26.76
C SER A 290 -12.89 12.29 26.91
N SER A 291 -12.30 13.47 26.70
CA SER A 291 -13.05 14.70 26.49
C SER A 291 -13.26 14.85 24.98
N PRO A 292 -14.50 14.77 24.47
CA PRO A 292 -14.77 15.00 23.05
C PRO A 292 -14.35 16.40 22.59
N ASP A 293 -14.26 17.38 23.51
CA ASP A 293 -13.96 18.79 23.24
C ASP A 293 -12.59 19.25 23.79
N ALA A 294 -11.68 18.35 24.16
CA ALA A 294 -10.33 18.80 24.55
C ALA A 294 -9.64 19.40 23.31
N PRO A 295 -9.22 20.68 23.33
CA PRO A 295 -8.45 21.23 22.22
C PRO A 295 -7.22 20.36 22.02
N GLN A 296 -6.96 19.94 20.78
CA GLN A 296 -5.69 19.32 20.43
C GLN A 296 -4.61 20.31 20.86
N ARG A 297 -3.91 19.97 21.95
CA ARG A 297 -2.94 20.88 22.58
C ARG A 297 -1.97 21.32 21.51
N ALA A 298 -1.89 22.63 21.28
CA ALA A 298 -0.78 23.23 20.56
C ALA A 298 0.52 22.63 21.11
N ALA A 299 1.33 22.08 20.20
CA ALA A 299 2.62 21.52 20.58
C ALA A 299 3.37 22.56 21.40
N ALA A 300 3.82 22.17 22.60
CA ALA A 300 4.75 22.99 23.33
C ALA A 300 5.97 23.22 22.43
N SER A 301 6.22 24.48 22.10
CA SER A 301 7.44 24.90 21.44
C SER A 301 8.62 24.44 22.30
N TYR A 302 9.40 23.49 21.79
CA TYR A 302 10.76 23.23 22.26
C TYR A 302 11.73 24.08 21.46
#